data_AF-A0A9Q3DM22-F1
#
_entry.id   AF-A0A9Q3DM22-F1
#
_cell.length_a   1.000
_cell.length_b   1.000
_cell.length_c   1.000
_cell.angle_alpha   90.00
_cell.angle_beta   90.00
_cell.angle_gamma   90.00
#
_symmetry.space_group_name_H-M   'P 1'
#
loop_
_entity.id
_entity.type
_entity.pdbx_description
1 polymer ?
#
loop_
_entity_poly.entity_id
_entity_poly.type
_entity_poly.pdbx_seq_one_letter_code
_entity_poly.pdbx_strand_id
1 'polypeptide(L)'
;MAQDNDKGSIEASTSSNKNNKSQETSSTSSDRDKLSRALGAAFLKHQVQQLEKNLDDLSFSRNNHQIRSTKPNSSKKSNHSQNNKSNSALNPPNHPRPIKIIDTSVLIHALPILKKWNRQGKFNIVIPLHAISELDFLKTSPPPIHGLVKDATCWLDQQFQNSFHSTHHSLKQFAPQRTGDEASWDELSQRFTSPPIEVASVPVLTEEGDESARQLLSTDLPRHLRSLFQCALWHQSKASTRQECHLVIFSSPSQILPHHQPKSTFNAIRSSNEPRDQEPLLNLSEWATQFSIQAQQLSLSQLAEAKQWIRAEHQRQNLPPSSPSHSPFSNSPRYQTTRNSPHKKTSNVEKQLYVW
;
A
#
# COMPACT_ATOMS: atom_id res chain seq x y z
N MET A 1 -23.48 -26.04 54.39
CA MET A 1 -24.80 -25.81 53.74
C MET A 1 -24.55 -25.96 52.25
N ALA A 2 -24.60 -27.18 51.71
CA ALA A 2 -25.79 -27.89 51.22
C ALA A 2 -26.33 -27.16 49.96
N GLN A 3 -26.47 -27.72 48.75
CA GLN A 3 -26.79 -29.05 48.19
C GLN A 3 -26.24 -29.06 46.73
N ASP A 4 -25.60 -30.08 46.13
CA ASP A 4 -25.98 -31.47 45.83
C ASP A 4 -27.34 -31.68 45.14
N ASN A 5 -27.31 -32.04 43.84
CA ASN A 5 -28.31 -32.80 43.07
C ASN A 5 -27.70 -33.03 41.67
N ASP A 6 -27.06 -34.17 41.38
CA ASP A 6 -27.54 -35.56 41.27
C ASP A 6 -28.39 -35.84 40.01
N LYS A 7 -27.78 -36.71 39.17
CA LYS A 7 -28.32 -37.83 38.37
C LYS A 7 -29.39 -37.68 37.29
N GLY A 8 -29.11 -38.43 36.21
CA GLY A 8 -30.08 -39.27 35.51
C GLY A 8 -29.98 -39.13 33.99
N SER A 9 -29.19 -39.96 33.28
CA SER A 9 -29.46 -41.34 32.82
C SER A 9 -30.40 -41.48 31.62
N ILE A 10 -29.81 -42.06 30.55
CA ILE A 10 -30.31 -43.17 29.71
C ILE A 10 -31.63 -42.94 28.94
N GLU A 11 -31.59 -43.01 27.60
CA GLU A 11 -32.24 -44.10 26.83
C GLU A 11 -31.96 -44.01 25.33
N ALA A 12 -31.72 -45.19 24.77
CA ALA A 12 -31.63 -45.45 23.34
C ALA A 12 -33.04 -45.57 22.74
N SER A 13 -33.13 -45.44 21.40
CA SER A 13 -33.69 -46.46 20.49
C SER A 13 -34.50 -45.87 19.31
N THR A 14 -34.21 -46.46 18.14
CA THR A 14 -35.15 -46.88 17.09
C THR A 14 -35.91 -45.87 16.22
N SER A 15 -35.56 -45.93 14.94
CA SER A 15 -36.40 -46.37 13.81
C SER A 15 -37.56 -45.50 13.30
N SER A 16 -37.48 -45.22 12.00
CA SER A 16 -38.54 -45.39 10.99
C SER A 16 -39.87 -44.63 11.19
N ASN A 17 -40.26 -43.81 10.21
CA ASN A 17 -41.17 -44.22 9.12
C ASN A 17 -41.86 -43.01 8.45
N LYS A 18 -42.19 -43.26 7.19
CA LYS A 18 -42.96 -42.54 6.16
C LYS A 18 -44.10 -41.60 6.59
N ASN A 19 -44.30 -40.64 5.67
CA ASN A 19 -45.56 -40.03 5.24
C ASN A 19 -46.29 -39.12 6.24
N ASN A 20 -46.34 -37.82 5.92
CA ASN A 20 -47.55 -36.98 5.97
C ASN A 20 -47.27 -35.69 5.17
N LYS A 21 -47.97 -35.49 4.05
CA LYS A 21 -49.27 -34.82 3.96
C LYS A 21 -49.15 -33.35 4.32
N SER A 22 -49.15 -32.54 3.26
CA SER A 22 -49.20 -31.09 3.25
C SER A 22 -50.24 -30.56 4.24
N GLN A 23 -49.77 -30.00 5.35
CA GLN A 23 -50.55 -29.16 6.25
C GLN A 23 -49.80 -27.84 6.41
N GLU A 24 -50.38 -26.82 5.79
CA GLU A 24 -50.12 -25.40 6.02
C GLU A 24 -50.39 -25.12 7.51
N THR A 25 -49.32 -25.11 8.31
CA THR A 25 -49.37 -24.68 9.70
C THR A 25 -48.96 -23.22 9.75
N SER A 26 -49.82 -22.39 10.32
CA SER A 26 -49.52 -21.04 10.74
C SER A 26 -48.37 -21.11 11.76
N SER A 27 -47.13 -21.02 11.27
CA SER A 27 -45.93 -20.98 12.11
C SER A 27 -46.12 -19.94 13.19
N THR A 28 -46.14 -20.39 14.44
CA THR A 28 -46.29 -19.50 15.60
C THR A 28 -45.16 -18.47 15.55
N SER A 29 -45.39 -17.24 16.02
CA SER A 29 -44.36 -16.18 16.02
C SER A 29 -43.04 -16.64 16.64
N SER A 30 -43.12 -17.50 17.67
CA SER A 30 -41.98 -18.19 18.29
C SER A 30 -41.14 -19.00 17.28
N ASP A 31 -41.76 -19.73 16.35
CA ASP A 31 -41.03 -20.54 15.37
C ASP A 31 -40.34 -19.67 14.31
N ARG A 32 -40.94 -18.52 13.97
CA ARG A 32 -40.31 -17.53 13.08
C ARG A 32 -39.08 -16.88 13.73
N ASP A 33 -39.15 -16.59 15.04
CA ASP A 33 -38.02 -16.05 15.79
C ASP A 33 -36.88 -17.06 15.97
N LYS A 34 -37.22 -18.33 16.19
CA LYS A 34 -36.20 -19.40 16.22
C LYS A 34 -35.54 -19.57 14.87
N LEU A 35 -36.31 -19.52 13.78
CA LEU A 35 -35.79 -19.62 12.43
C LEU A 35 -34.92 -18.42 12.05
N SER A 36 -35.34 -17.19 12.40
CA SER A 36 -34.56 -15.98 12.12
C SER A 36 -33.24 -15.96 12.88
N ARG A 37 -33.25 -16.37 14.16
CA ARG A 37 -32.03 -16.54 14.97
C ARG A 37 -31.12 -17.63 14.40
N ALA A 38 -31.67 -18.75 13.97
CA ALA A 38 -30.90 -19.83 13.36
C ALA A 38 -30.24 -19.39 12.05
N LEU A 39 -30.96 -18.65 11.19
CA LEU A 39 -30.42 -18.07 9.96
C LEU A 39 -29.32 -17.05 10.24
N GLY A 40 -29.52 -16.16 11.21
CA GLY A 40 -28.50 -15.20 11.64
C GLY A 40 -27.24 -15.87 12.16
N ALA A 41 -27.38 -16.90 13.01
CA ALA A 41 -26.26 -17.68 13.52
C ALA A 41 -25.53 -18.46 12.41
N ALA A 42 -26.26 -19.03 11.45
CA ALA A 42 -25.67 -19.71 10.30
C ALA A 42 -24.89 -18.76 9.39
N PHE A 43 -25.43 -17.55 9.15
CA PHE A 43 -24.75 -16.51 8.37
C PHE A 43 -23.45 -16.05 9.04
N LEU A 44 -23.49 -15.79 10.36
CA LEU A 44 -22.30 -15.43 11.13
C LEU A 44 -21.26 -16.56 11.14
N LYS A 45 -21.70 -17.81 11.31
CA LYS A 45 -20.81 -18.98 11.25
C LYS A 45 -20.12 -19.11 9.88
N HIS A 46 -20.85 -18.87 8.79
CA HIS A 46 -20.28 -18.87 7.45
C HIS A 46 -19.27 -17.72 7.25
N GLN A 47 -19.55 -16.51 7.76
CA GLN A 47 -18.59 -15.40 7.71
C GLN A 47 -17.33 -15.70 8.51
N VAL A 48 -17.46 -16.25 9.72
CA VAL A 48 -16.31 -16.68 10.54
C VAL A 48 -15.49 -17.74 9.80
N GLN A 49 -16.15 -18.74 9.21
CA GLN A 49 -15.46 -19.77 8.44
C GLN A 49 -14.73 -19.23 7.20
N GLN A 50 -15.28 -18.22 6.52
CA GLN A 50 -14.58 -17.54 5.42
C GLN A 50 -13.35 -16.77 5.91
N LEU A 51 -13.44 -16.11 7.06
CA LEU A 51 -12.30 -15.41 7.66
C LEU A 51 -11.21 -16.39 8.10
N GLU A 52 -11.58 -17.50 8.73
CA GLU A 52 -10.65 -18.57 9.12
C GLU A 52 -9.94 -19.14 7.88
N LYS A 53 -10.68 -19.42 6.80
CA LYS A 53 -10.10 -19.91 5.55
C LYS A 53 -9.14 -18.89 4.91
N ASN A 54 -9.47 -17.60 4.93
CA ASN A 54 -8.59 -16.56 4.41
C ASN A 54 -7.35 -16.37 5.28
N LEU A 55 -7.46 -16.52 6.61
CA LEU A 55 -6.32 -16.53 7.52
C LEU A 55 -5.40 -17.73 7.26
N ASP A 56 -5.97 -18.91 7.01
CA ASP A 56 -5.20 -20.09 6.65
C ASP A 56 -4.45 -19.88 5.33
N ASP A 57 -5.10 -19.36 4.28
CA ASP A 57 -4.46 -19.05 2.99
C ASP A 57 -3.32 -18.02 3.15
N LEU A 58 -3.48 -17.03 4.02
CA LEU A 58 -2.42 -16.07 4.35
C LEU A 58 -1.28 -16.69 5.17
N SER A 59 -1.57 -17.69 6.01
CA SER A 59 -0.58 -18.35 6.86
C SER A 59 0.33 -19.31 6.09
N PHE A 60 -0.15 -19.93 5.01
CA PHE A 60 0.64 -20.89 4.21
C PHE A 60 1.36 -20.28 3.00
N SER A 61 1.00 -19.07 2.57
CA SER A 61 1.66 -18.39 1.45
C SER A 61 3.00 -17.70 1.79
N ARG A 62 3.62 -18.05 2.94
CA ARG A 62 5.00 -17.66 3.30
C ARG A 62 6.06 -18.71 2.94
N ASN A 63 5.74 -19.64 2.03
CA ASN A 63 6.72 -20.61 1.53
C ASN A 63 7.44 -20.13 0.26
N ASN A 64 8.67 -19.64 0.48
CA ASN A 64 9.87 -20.30 -0.05
C ASN A 64 9.98 -20.55 -1.57
N HIS A 65 9.60 -19.59 -2.41
CA HIS A 65 10.24 -19.49 -3.73
C HIS A 65 11.62 -18.84 -3.63
N GLN A 66 12.56 -19.69 -3.22
CA GLN A 66 13.87 -19.85 -3.84
C GLN A 66 14.48 -18.59 -4.45
N ILE A 67 15.10 -17.78 -3.58
CA ILE A 67 16.35 -17.12 -3.97
C ILE A 67 17.34 -18.24 -4.26
N ARG A 68 17.54 -18.50 -5.55
CA ARG A 68 18.59 -19.37 -6.07
C ARG A 68 19.92 -18.80 -5.60
N SER A 69 20.45 -19.35 -4.51
CA SER A 69 21.76 -19.03 -3.98
C SER A 69 22.81 -19.28 -5.07
N THR A 70 23.31 -18.21 -5.68
CA THR A 70 24.48 -18.26 -6.55
C THR A 70 25.68 -18.66 -5.70
N LYS A 71 26.19 -19.86 -5.93
CA LYS A 71 27.46 -20.36 -5.40
C LYS A 71 28.58 -19.34 -5.67
N PRO A 72 29.45 -19.02 -4.70
CA PRO A 72 30.72 -18.38 -5.00
C PRO A 72 31.68 -19.47 -5.48
N ASN A 73 32.13 -19.40 -6.74
CA ASN A 73 33.34 -20.13 -7.10
C ASN A 73 34.10 -19.49 -8.26
N SER A 74 35.41 -19.50 -8.09
CA SER A 74 36.49 -19.37 -9.07
C SER A 74 36.65 -18.05 -9.82
N SER A 75 37.57 -17.23 -9.29
CA SER A 75 38.80 -16.81 -9.97
C SER A 75 38.85 -17.03 -11.49
N LYS A 76 38.64 -15.96 -12.28
CA LYS A 76 39.33 -15.77 -13.55
C LYS A 76 39.63 -14.30 -13.78
N LYS A 77 40.93 -14.04 -13.84
CA LYS A 77 41.60 -12.88 -14.43
C LYS A 77 40.89 -12.42 -15.72
N SER A 78 40.55 -11.14 -15.78
CA SER A 78 40.72 -10.36 -17.00
C SER A 78 40.86 -8.88 -16.63
N ASN A 79 42.01 -8.35 -17.00
CA ASN A 79 42.35 -6.95 -16.97
C ASN A 79 41.36 -6.12 -17.79
N HIS A 80 41.39 -4.80 -17.55
CA HIS A 80 40.93 -3.75 -18.47
C HIS A 80 39.49 -3.24 -18.28
N SER A 81 39.32 -2.32 -17.33
CA SER A 81 38.88 -0.94 -17.63
C SER A 81 38.91 -0.13 -16.34
N GLN A 82 40.01 0.60 -16.15
CA GLN A 82 40.06 1.73 -15.23
C GLN A 82 39.12 2.80 -15.79
N ASN A 83 37.91 2.89 -15.25
CA ASN A 83 37.10 4.07 -15.42
C ASN A 83 36.82 4.65 -14.04
N ASN A 84 37.62 5.68 -13.73
CA ASN A 84 37.50 6.69 -12.69
C ASN A 84 36.11 6.79 -12.06
N LYS A 85 35.82 5.92 -11.09
CA LYS A 85 34.78 6.16 -10.10
C LYS A 85 35.43 6.94 -8.97
N SER A 86 35.36 8.27 -9.13
CA SER A 86 35.79 9.26 -8.17
C SER A 86 35.35 8.89 -6.75
N ASN A 87 36.34 8.75 -5.86
CA ASN A 87 36.22 8.60 -4.41
C ASN A 87 35.66 9.87 -3.73
N SER A 88 34.57 10.43 -4.25
CA SER A 88 33.83 11.55 -3.64
C SER A 88 33.12 11.18 -2.33
N ALA A 89 33.37 9.97 -1.79
CA ALA A 89 32.64 9.40 -0.67
C ALA A 89 33.15 9.83 0.72
N LEU A 90 34.14 10.72 0.82
CA LEU A 90 34.79 11.04 2.10
C LEU A 90 34.45 12.41 2.70
N ASN A 91 33.80 13.30 1.95
CA ASN A 91 33.28 14.53 2.54
C ASN A 91 31.77 14.38 2.73
N PRO A 92 31.26 14.30 3.99
CA PRO A 92 29.84 14.38 4.21
C PRO A 92 29.33 15.69 3.57
N PRO A 93 28.23 15.66 2.80
CA PRO A 93 27.70 16.87 2.19
C PRO A 93 27.48 17.91 3.31
N ASN A 94 28.01 19.11 3.12
CA ASN A 94 27.98 20.19 4.12
C ASN A 94 26.55 20.72 4.39
N HIS A 95 25.55 20.16 3.70
CA HIS A 95 24.15 20.55 3.81
C HIS A 95 23.26 19.32 4.07
N PRO A 96 22.24 19.46 4.94
CA PRO A 96 21.28 18.38 5.17
C PRO A 96 20.52 18.07 3.88
N ARG A 97 20.38 16.77 3.57
CA ARG A 97 19.67 16.32 2.37
C ARG A 97 18.17 16.63 2.49
N PRO A 98 17.52 17.19 1.46
CA PRO A 98 16.08 17.41 1.48
C PRO A 98 15.30 16.09 1.69
N ILE A 99 14.21 16.18 2.43
CA ILE A 99 13.30 15.08 2.76
C ILE A 99 12.19 15.03 1.71
N LYS A 100 11.90 13.83 1.18
CA LYS A 100 10.80 13.58 0.26
C LYS A 100 9.87 12.53 0.87
N ILE A 101 8.67 12.94 1.26
CA ILE A 101 7.60 12.04 1.70
C ILE A 101 6.86 11.58 0.45
N ILE A 102 6.75 10.27 0.24
CA ILE A 102 6.26 9.71 -1.03
C ILE A 102 4.81 9.23 -0.88
N ASP A 103 3.92 9.79 -1.68
CA ASP A 103 2.54 9.31 -1.79
C ASP A 103 2.43 7.97 -2.55
N THR A 104 1.35 7.23 -2.31
CA THR A 104 1.04 5.96 -3.00
C THR A 104 1.01 6.12 -4.51
N SER A 105 0.46 7.24 -5.01
CA SER A 105 0.39 7.51 -6.45
C SER A 105 1.78 7.54 -7.11
N VAL A 106 2.80 8.02 -6.41
CA VAL A 106 4.18 8.06 -6.91
C VAL A 106 4.80 6.67 -6.92
N LEU A 107 4.51 5.83 -5.92
CA LEU A 107 4.97 4.45 -5.87
C LEU A 107 4.41 3.63 -7.03
N ILE A 108 3.15 3.84 -7.39
CA ILE A 108 2.48 3.09 -8.47
C ILE A 108 2.89 3.63 -9.84
N HIS A 109 2.83 4.96 -10.05
CA HIS A 109 2.94 5.55 -11.38
C HIS A 109 4.33 6.11 -11.71
N ALA A 110 5.22 6.20 -10.73
CA ALA A 110 6.51 6.89 -10.84
C ALA A 110 7.67 6.15 -10.16
N LEU A 111 7.53 4.83 -9.94
CA LEU A 111 8.56 3.98 -9.35
C LEU A 111 9.98 4.14 -9.96
N PRO A 112 10.16 4.33 -11.29
CA PRO A 112 11.49 4.52 -11.89
C PRO A 112 12.20 5.79 -11.41
N ILE A 113 11.44 6.87 -11.20
CA ILE A 113 11.96 8.14 -10.69
C ILE A 113 12.45 7.92 -9.26
N LEU A 114 11.67 7.20 -8.45
CA LEU A 114 12.04 6.89 -7.08
C LEU A 114 13.29 6.02 -6.99
N LYS A 115 13.40 4.99 -7.85
CA LYS A 115 14.61 4.17 -8.00
C LYS A 115 15.84 5.01 -8.35
N LYS A 116 15.68 5.99 -9.25
CA LYS A 116 16.74 6.92 -9.67
C LYS A 116 17.15 7.85 -8.52
N TRP A 117 16.20 8.42 -7.77
CA TRP A 117 16.47 9.25 -6.60
C TRP A 117 17.20 8.48 -5.50
N ASN A 118 16.77 7.25 -5.20
CA ASN A 118 17.43 6.38 -4.23
C ASN A 118 18.89 6.11 -4.62
N ARG A 119 19.16 5.77 -5.89
CA ARG A 119 20.53 5.54 -6.38
C ARG A 119 21.40 6.80 -6.32
N GLN A 120 20.82 7.98 -6.52
CA GLN A 120 21.55 9.25 -6.48
C GLN A 120 21.92 9.66 -5.06
N GLY A 121 21.17 9.21 -4.05
CA GLY A 121 21.42 9.53 -2.65
C GLY A 121 21.35 11.01 -2.30
N LYS A 122 20.66 11.81 -3.13
CA LYS A 122 20.48 13.26 -2.96
C LYS A 122 19.39 13.61 -1.96
N PHE A 123 18.49 12.68 -1.68
CA PHE A 123 17.29 12.89 -0.89
C PHE A 123 17.25 11.90 0.26
N ASN A 124 16.57 12.28 1.35
CA ASN A 124 16.08 11.35 2.35
C ASN A 124 14.63 11.02 1.99
N ILE A 125 14.40 9.84 1.45
CA ILE A 125 13.09 9.35 1.01
C ILE A 125 12.40 8.67 2.19
N VAL A 126 11.19 9.13 2.50
CA VAL A 126 10.33 8.57 3.54
C VAL A 126 9.09 7.99 2.89
N ILE A 127 8.76 6.74 3.23
CA ILE A 127 7.53 6.08 2.80
C ILE A 127 6.54 6.07 3.98
N PRO A 128 5.43 6.82 3.92
CA PRO A 128 4.39 6.80 4.93
C PRO A 128 3.86 5.39 5.19
N LEU A 129 3.50 5.08 6.43
CA LEU A 129 2.88 3.80 6.80
C LEU A 129 1.58 3.59 6.03
N HIS A 130 0.78 4.65 5.88
CA HIS A 130 -0.45 4.59 5.10
C HIS A 130 -0.21 4.17 3.66
N ALA A 131 0.85 4.66 3.00
CA ALA A 131 1.14 4.30 1.62
C ALA A 131 1.43 2.80 1.48
N ILE A 132 2.07 2.19 2.48
CA ILE A 132 2.30 0.74 2.52
C ILE A 132 0.96 0.00 2.67
N SER A 133 0.11 0.42 3.61
CA SER A 133 -1.23 -0.19 3.81
C SER A 133 -2.13 -0.04 2.58
N GLU A 134 -2.05 1.09 1.88
CA GLU A 134 -2.81 1.33 0.66
C GLU A 134 -2.30 0.44 -0.49
N LEU A 135 -0.98 0.27 -0.64
CA LEU A 135 -0.44 -0.70 -1.58
C LEU A 135 -0.94 -2.12 -1.28
N ASP A 136 -1.01 -2.52 -0.01
CA ASP A 136 -1.53 -3.83 0.38
C ASP A 136 -2.99 -4.03 -0.04
N PHE A 137 -3.83 -3.02 0.19
CA PHE A 137 -5.21 -3.02 -0.30
C PHE A 137 -5.26 -3.12 -1.82
N LEU A 138 -4.44 -2.34 -2.52
CA LEU A 138 -4.43 -2.27 -3.98
C LEU A 138 -3.86 -3.52 -4.64
N LYS A 139 -3.23 -4.46 -3.91
CA LYS A 139 -2.80 -5.76 -4.45
C LYS A 139 -3.97 -6.58 -4.99
N THR A 140 -5.20 -6.37 -4.54
CA THR A 140 -6.38 -7.08 -5.08
C THR A 140 -7.01 -6.36 -6.27
N SER A 141 -6.52 -5.16 -6.62
CA SER A 141 -7.05 -4.37 -7.74
C SER A 141 -6.88 -5.13 -9.06
N PRO A 142 -7.82 -5.00 -10.02
CA PRO A 142 -7.66 -5.59 -11.33
C PRO A 142 -6.49 -4.94 -12.12
N PRO A 143 -5.98 -5.62 -13.16
CA PRO A 143 -5.07 -5.02 -14.13
C PRO A 143 -5.66 -3.72 -14.73
N PRO A 144 -4.82 -2.72 -15.07
CA PRO A 144 -3.36 -2.77 -15.12
C PRO A 144 -2.66 -2.41 -13.78
N ILE A 145 -3.39 -2.01 -12.75
CA ILE A 145 -2.81 -1.49 -11.49
C ILE A 145 -2.09 -2.59 -10.70
N HIS A 146 -2.63 -3.81 -10.69
CA HIS A 146 -2.09 -4.95 -9.95
C HIS A 146 -0.57 -5.14 -10.13
N GLY A 147 -0.10 -5.14 -11.38
CA GLY A 147 1.32 -5.37 -11.69
C GLY A 147 2.22 -4.26 -11.13
N LEU A 148 1.79 -3.01 -11.26
CA LEU A 148 2.53 -1.85 -10.74
C LEU A 148 2.62 -1.87 -9.21
N VAL A 149 1.52 -2.21 -8.53
CA VAL A 149 1.48 -2.34 -7.07
C VAL A 149 2.39 -3.47 -6.57
N LYS A 150 2.37 -4.62 -7.26
CA LYS A 150 3.25 -5.75 -6.96
C LYS A 150 4.73 -5.37 -7.12
N ASP A 151 5.07 -4.67 -8.19
CA ASP A 151 6.43 -4.20 -8.45
C ASP A 151 6.90 -3.18 -7.41
N ALA A 152 6.02 -2.24 -7.03
CA ALA A 152 6.29 -1.26 -5.98
C ALA A 152 6.53 -1.95 -4.63
N THR A 153 5.63 -2.87 -4.24
CA THR A 153 5.76 -3.65 -2.99
C THR A 153 7.07 -4.43 -2.95
N CYS A 154 7.36 -5.22 -4.00
CA CYS A 154 8.57 -6.02 -4.08
C CYS A 154 9.84 -5.16 -3.99
N TRP A 155 9.83 -3.99 -4.64
CA TRP A 155 10.92 -3.05 -4.55
C TRP A 155 11.09 -2.44 -3.15
N LEU A 156 9.98 -2.06 -2.49
CA LEU A 156 10.00 -1.56 -1.12
C LEU A 156 10.56 -2.60 -0.14
N ASP A 157 10.10 -3.85 -0.22
CA ASP A 157 10.60 -4.94 0.61
C ASP A 157 12.12 -5.10 0.48
N GLN A 158 12.62 -5.07 -0.75
CA GLN A 158 14.06 -5.10 -1.02
C GLN A 158 14.79 -3.90 -0.40
N GLN A 159 14.25 -2.68 -0.54
CA GLN A 159 14.88 -1.49 0.03
C GLN A 159 14.90 -1.52 1.56
N PHE A 160 13.82 -1.98 2.20
CA PHE A 160 13.75 -2.09 3.64
C PHE A 160 14.75 -3.12 4.16
N GLN A 161 14.82 -4.31 3.54
CA GLN A 161 15.83 -5.32 3.88
C GLN A 161 17.26 -4.78 3.76
N ASN A 162 17.58 -4.09 2.67
CA ASN A 162 18.89 -3.48 2.47
C ASN A 162 19.21 -2.40 3.52
N SER A 163 18.19 -1.66 3.96
CA SER A 163 18.33 -0.58 4.95
C SER A 163 18.58 -1.10 6.37
N PHE A 164 18.21 -2.35 6.67
CA PHE A 164 18.51 -2.99 7.95
C PHE A 164 19.96 -3.49 8.05
N HIS A 165 20.56 -3.93 6.94
CA HIS A 165 21.93 -4.45 6.93
C HIS A 165 23.00 -3.36 6.94
N SER A 166 22.65 -2.11 6.64
CA SER A 166 23.58 -1.00 6.72
C SER A 166 23.77 -0.54 8.18
N THR A 167 24.94 -0.84 8.75
CA THR A 167 25.37 -0.39 10.09
C THR A 167 25.65 1.12 10.15
N HIS A 168 25.80 1.77 8.99
CA HIS A 168 26.02 3.21 8.91
C HIS A 168 24.69 3.97 8.90
N HIS A 169 24.22 4.33 10.10
CA HIS A 169 23.00 5.13 10.31
C HIS A 169 23.00 6.48 9.58
N SER A 170 24.18 7.07 9.31
CA SER A 170 24.31 8.37 8.62
C SER A 170 23.95 8.35 7.13
N LEU A 171 23.78 7.17 6.53
CA LEU A 171 23.54 7.01 5.09
C LEU A 171 22.16 6.44 4.73
N LYS A 172 21.23 6.31 5.68
CA LYS A 172 19.87 5.84 5.36
C LYS A 172 19.13 6.91 4.55
N GLN A 173 19.23 6.81 3.23
CA GLN A 173 18.59 7.69 2.25
C GLN A 173 17.15 7.26 1.93
N PHE A 174 16.74 6.10 2.43
CA PHE A 174 15.45 5.50 2.19
C PHE A 174 14.97 4.83 3.47
N ALA A 175 13.80 5.20 3.98
CA ALA A 175 13.25 4.63 5.20
C ALA A 175 11.72 4.56 5.15
N PRO A 176 11.11 3.52 5.74
CA PRO A 176 9.70 3.56 6.10
C PRO A 176 9.51 4.54 7.27
N GLN A 177 8.36 5.22 7.31
CA GLN A 177 7.89 5.92 8.50
C GLN A 177 7.80 4.90 9.67
N ARG A 178 8.24 5.29 10.87
CA ARG A 178 8.12 4.43 12.06
C ARG A 178 6.83 4.74 12.81
N THR A 179 6.33 3.78 13.56
CA THR A 179 5.23 4.01 14.50
C THR A 179 5.63 5.09 15.50
N GLY A 180 4.81 6.13 15.63
CA GLY A 180 5.09 7.31 16.45
C GLY A 180 5.81 8.45 15.72
N ASP A 181 6.28 8.24 14.48
CA ASP A 181 6.79 9.32 13.61
C ASP A 181 5.62 10.03 12.91
N GLU A 182 4.65 10.51 13.70
CA GLU A 182 3.44 11.20 13.21
C GLU A 182 3.06 12.36 14.13
N ALA A 183 2.59 13.46 13.56
CA ALA A 183 2.08 14.59 14.32
C ALA A 183 0.71 14.24 14.90
N SER A 184 0.37 14.83 16.05
CA SER A 184 -0.96 14.66 16.62
C SER A 184 -2.03 15.32 15.74
N TRP A 185 -3.28 14.89 15.89
CA TRP A 185 -4.40 15.54 15.19
C TRP A 185 -4.52 17.01 15.59
N ASP A 186 -4.29 17.34 16.86
CA ASP A 186 -4.37 18.72 17.35
C ASP A 186 -3.33 19.60 16.67
N GLU A 187 -2.07 19.15 16.58
CA GLU A 187 -1.00 19.84 15.86
C GLU A 187 -1.34 20.04 14.37
N LEU A 188 -1.89 19.02 13.71
CA LEU A 188 -2.31 19.12 12.32
C LEU A 188 -3.46 20.12 12.16
N SER A 189 -4.48 20.02 13.01
CA SER A 189 -5.67 20.88 12.95
C SER A 189 -5.35 22.36 13.19
N GLN A 190 -4.37 22.67 14.06
CA GLN A 190 -3.91 24.04 14.33
C GLN A 190 -3.22 24.69 13.11
N ARG A 191 -2.71 23.88 12.19
CA ARG A 191 -2.06 24.36 10.96
C ARG A 191 -3.04 24.57 9.80
N PHE A 192 -4.29 24.14 9.96
CA PHE A 192 -5.30 24.26 8.92
C PHE A 192 -5.69 25.72 8.72
N THR A 193 -5.49 26.22 7.51
CA THR A 193 -6.03 27.49 7.04
C THR A 193 -7.25 27.16 6.19
N SER A 194 -8.42 27.70 6.56
CA SER A 194 -9.61 27.43 5.76
C SER A 194 -9.57 28.24 4.46
N PRO A 195 -9.79 27.62 3.29
CA PRO A 195 -9.91 28.35 2.04
C PRO A 195 -11.09 29.34 2.09
N PRO A 196 -11.06 30.41 1.27
CA PRO A 196 -12.23 31.27 1.08
C PRO A 196 -13.44 30.44 0.61
N ILE A 197 -14.64 30.79 1.07
CA ILE A 197 -15.89 30.06 0.77
C ILE A 197 -16.17 29.94 -0.73
N GLU A 198 -15.66 30.89 -1.52
CA GLU A 198 -15.76 30.92 -2.98
C GLU A 198 -14.91 29.84 -3.66
N VAL A 199 -13.81 29.41 -3.02
CA VAL A 199 -12.86 28.42 -3.55
C VAL A 199 -13.32 27.01 -3.20
N ALA A 200 -13.74 26.79 -1.95
CA ALA A 200 -14.23 25.51 -1.48
C ALA A 200 -15.27 25.68 -0.38
N SER A 201 -16.39 24.98 -0.54
CA SER A 201 -17.45 24.90 0.47
C SER A 201 -18.04 23.51 0.49
N VAL A 202 -18.59 23.14 1.64
CA VAL A 202 -19.31 21.89 1.83
C VAL A 202 -20.80 22.22 1.83
N PRO A 203 -21.62 21.57 0.98
CA PRO A 203 -23.06 21.74 1.05
C PRO A 203 -23.59 21.16 2.36
N VAL A 204 -24.41 21.94 3.05
CA VAL A 204 -25.10 21.55 4.29
C VAL A 204 -26.59 21.68 4.03
N LEU A 205 -27.27 20.53 4.09
CA LEU A 205 -28.72 20.47 4.12
C LEU A 205 -29.19 21.02 5.47
N THR A 206 -29.87 22.16 5.43
CA THR A 206 -30.58 22.68 6.61
C THR A 206 -31.87 21.89 6.83
N GLU A 207 -32.42 21.93 8.06
CA GLU A 207 -33.68 21.23 8.36
C GLU A 207 -34.87 21.74 7.53
N GLU A 208 -34.77 22.96 7.00
CA GLU A 208 -35.76 23.58 6.11
C GLU A 208 -35.67 23.08 4.66
N GLY A 209 -34.67 22.26 4.34
CA GLY A 209 -34.42 21.76 2.99
C GLY A 209 -33.61 22.73 2.11
N ASP A 210 -33.21 23.88 2.65
CA ASP A 210 -32.36 24.83 1.93
C ASP A 210 -30.89 24.37 1.98
N GLU A 211 -30.24 24.33 0.81
CA GLU A 211 -28.81 24.05 0.68
C GLU A 211 -28.01 25.31 1.05
N SER A 212 -27.33 25.26 2.20
CA SER A 212 -26.40 26.30 2.61
C SER A 212 -24.96 25.83 2.45
N ALA A 213 -24.06 26.70 2.01
CA ALA A 213 -22.64 26.39 1.91
C ALA A 213 -21.95 26.74 3.24
N ARG A 214 -21.24 25.78 3.85
CA ARG A 214 -20.34 26.09 4.98
C ARG A 214 -18.89 26.11 4.55
N GLN A 215 -18.10 26.88 5.29
CA GLN A 215 -16.65 26.91 5.14
C GLN A 215 -16.03 25.54 5.51
N LEU A 216 -14.98 25.17 4.78
CA LEU A 216 -14.25 23.93 5.00
C LEU A 216 -13.56 23.95 6.37
N LEU A 217 -13.69 22.86 7.11
CA LEU A 217 -13.09 22.66 8.43
C LEU A 217 -11.96 21.64 8.33
N SER A 218 -11.05 21.66 9.31
CA SER A 218 -9.99 20.64 9.40
C SER A 218 -10.57 19.23 9.47
N THR A 219 -11.73 19.06 10.11
CA THR A 219 -12.45 17.78 10.23
C THR A 219 -12.95 17.24 8.89
N ASP A 220 -13.06 18.08 7.85
CA ASP A 220 -13.46 17.66 6.50
C ASP A 220 -12.32 16.99 5.73
N LEU A 221 -11.08 17.05 6.24
CA LEU A 221 -9.95 16.35 5.64
C LEU A 221 -10.25 14.84 5.60
N PRO A 222 -10.28 14.22 4.40
CA PRO A 222 -10.53 12.79 4.26
C PRO A 222 -9.59 11.96 5.12
N ARG A 223 -10.14 10.96 5.82
CA ARG A 223 -9.39 10.16 6.81
C ARG A 223 -8.11 9.55 6.25
N HIS A 224 -8.13 9.12 4.99
CA HIS A 224 -6.96 8.56 4.31
C HIS A 224 -5.84 9.61 4.19
N LEU A 225 -6.14 10.87 3.88
CA LEU A 225 -5.13 11.92 3.77
C LEU A 225 -4.54 12.37 5.12
N ARG A 226 -5.24 12.13 6.24
CA ARG A 226 -4.78 12.55 7.57
C ARG A 226 -3.44 11.95 7.93
N SER A 227 -3.28 10.63 7.80
CA SER A 227 -2.03 9.94 8.15
C SER A 227 -0.85 10.43 7.31
N LEU A 228 -1.09 10.69 6.01
CA LEU A 228 -0.08 11.24 5.12
C LEU A 228 0.39 12.63 5.58
N PHE A 229 -0.54 13.49 5.98
CA PHE A 229 -0.21 14.85 6.44
C PHE A 229 0.42 14.86 7.83
N GLN A 230 0.00 13.96 8.73
CA GLN A 230 0.64 13.79 10.03
C GLN A 230 2.10 13.35 9.88
N CYS A 231 2.38 12.41 8.97
CA CYS A 231 3.74 11.99 8.62
C CYS A 231 4.55 13.18 8.06
N ALA A 232 3.98 13.92 7.12
CA ALA A 232 4.65 15.06 6.51
C ALA A 232 4.98 16.16 7.52
N LEU A 233 4.00 16.53 8.35
CA LEU A 233 4.16 17.57 9.38
C LEU A 233 5.17 17.15 10.44
N TRP A 234 5.17 15.88 10.85
CA TRP A 234 6.17 15.35 11.78
C TRP A 234 7.58 15.52 11.21
N HIS A 235 7.83 15.09 9.98
CA HIS A 235 9.14 15.23 9.34
C HIS A 235 9.54 16.69 9.13
N GLN A 236 8.59 17.57 8.80
CA GLN A 236 8.82 19.01 8.69
C GLN A 236 9.22 19.61 10.05
N SER A 237 8.62 19.17 11.16
CA SER A 237 8.95 19.64 12.51
C SER A 237 10.33 19.16 13.00
N LYS A 238 10.80 18.01 12.51
CA LYS A 238 12.10 17.42 12.86
C LYS A 238 13.22 17.82 11.90
N ALA A 239 12.88 18.37 10.74
CA ALA A 239 13.84 18.85 9.77
C ALA A 239 14.64 20.03 10.34
N SER A 240 15.93 20.07 10.05
CA SER A 240 16.75 21.25 10.37
C SER A 240 16.21 22.48 9.64
N THR A 241 16.44 23.70 10.14
CA THR A 241 15.97 24.96 9.53
C THR A 241 16.36 25.14 8.05
N ARG A 242 17.44 24.46 7.60
CA ARG A 242 17.93 24.49 6.20
C ARG A 242 17.53 23.26 5.38
N GLN A 243 16.79 22.33 5.96
CA GLN A 243 16.43 21.06 5.33
C GLN A 243 14.99 21.17 4.82
N GLU A 244 14.83 21.17 3.51
CA GLU A 244 13.51 21.19 2.89
C GLU A 244 12.79 19.85 3.08
N CYS A 245 11.47 19.91 3.21
CA CYS A 245 10.61 18.74 3.38
C CYS A 245 9.44 18.84 2.40
N HIS A 246 9.37 17.94 1.44
CA HIS A 246 8.40 17.97 0.36
C HIS A 246 7.54 16.71 0.36
N LEU A 247 6.21 16.88 0.34
CA LEU A 247 5.26 15.82 0.01
C LEU A 247 5.21 15.64 -1.51
N VAL A 248 5.72 14.52 -2.01
CA VAL A 248 5.79 14.25 -3.45
C VAL A 248 4.55 13.48 -3.88
N ILE A 249 3.83 14.03 -4.85
CA ILE A 249 2.57 13.47 -5.35
C ILE A 249 2.63 13.30 -6.87
N PHE A 250 1.92 12.29 -7.39
CA PHE A 250 1.69 12.13 -8.81
C PHE A 250 0.29 12.66 -9.14
N SER A 251 0.23 13.72 -9.95
CA SER A 251 -1.03 14.26 -10.47
C SER A 251 -1.14 13.93 -11.95
N SER A 252 -2.24 13.31 -12.37
CA SER A 252 -2.46 13.03 -13.79
C SER A 252 -2.73 14.35 -14.51
N PRO A 253 -2.10 14.62 -15.67
CA PRO A 253 -2.31 15.87 -16.41
C PRO A 253 -3.77 16.08 -16.85
N SER A 254 -4.56 15.00 -16.95
CA SER A 254 -6.00 15.08 -17.25
C SER A 254 -6.81 15.78 -16.16
N GLN A 255 -6.30 15.87 -14.92
CA GLN A 255 -6.94 16.62 -13.83
C GLN A 255 -6.58 18.11 -13.86
N ILE A 256 -5.59 18.52 -14.66
CA ILE A 256 -5.08 19.89 -14.68
C ILE A 256 -5.74 20.72 -15.78
N LEU A 257 -6.72 20.19 -16.52
CA LEU A 257 -7.50 21.07 -17.40
C LEU A 257 -8.23 22.07 -16.52
N PRO A 258 -7.89 23.38 -16.57
CA PRO A 258 -8.55 24.37 -15.76
C PRO A 258 -10.02 24.32 -16.15
N HIS A 259 -10.89 24.04 -15.18
CA HIS A 259 -12.33 24.21 -15.33
C HIS A 259 -12.66 25.72 -15.34
N HIS A 260 -11.94 26.50 -16.16
CA HIS A 260 -12.31 27.82 -16.63
C HIS A 260 -13.21 27.65 -17.85
N GLN A 261 -14.30 26.90 -17.71
CA GLN A 261 -15.50 27.34 -18.39
C GLN A 261 -16.15 28.35 -17.47
N PRO A 262 -16.27 29.63 -17.86
CA PRO A 262 -17.11 30.55 -17.11
C PRO A 262 -18.47 29.88 -16.95
N LYS A 263 -19.01 29.87 -15.73
CA LYS A 263 -20.42 29.55 -15.46
C LYS A 263 -21.28 30.56 -16.24
N SER A 264 -21.42 30.33 -17.53
CA SER A 264 -22.50 30.90 -18.33
C SER A 264 -23.75 30.21 -17.82
N THR A 265 -24.49 30.94 -16.99
CA THR A 265 -25.93 30.75 -16.79
C THR A 265 -26.61 30.49 -18.12
N PHE A 266 -26.75 29.24 -18.55
CA PHE A 266 -27.75 28.86 -19.53
C PHE A 266 -28.18 27.42 -19.33
N ASN A 267 -29.44 27.30 -18.89
CA ASN A 267 -30.30 26.14 -18.98
C ASN A 267 -30.08 25.39 -20.30
N ALA A 268 -29.47 24.21 -20.22
CA ALA A 268 -29.59 23.20 -21.24
C ALA A 268 -30.03 21.91 -20.56
N ILE A 269 -31.34 21.70 -20.58
CA ILE A 269 -32.03 20.46 -20.25
C ILE A 269 -31.39 19.35 -21.11
N ARG A 270 -30.44 18.60 -20.53
CA ARG A 270 -29.99 17.31 -21.07
C ARG A 270 -30.29 16.23 -20.03
N SER A 271 -31.43 15.61 -20.28
CA SER A 271 -31.87 14.35 -19.69
C SER A 271 -30.87 13.23 -20.02
N SER A 272 -30.03 12.87 -19.06
CA SER A 272 -29.50 11.52 -18.89
C SER A 272 -29.18 11.30 -17.40
N ASN A 273 -30.08 10.58 -16.74
CA ASN A 273 -30.12 10.30 -15.29
C ASN A 273 -28.98 9.38 -14.84
N GLU A 274 -27.79 9.91 -14.65
CA GLU A 274 -26.86 9.40 -13.64
C GLU A 274 -26.32 10.60 -12.85
N PRO A 275 -26.88 10.91 -11.66
CA PRO A 275 -26.22 11.83 -10.75
C PRO A 275 -24.98 11.11 -10.23
N ARG A 276 -23.86 11.25 -10.96
CA ARG A 276 -22.57 10.97 -10.34
C ARG A 276 -22.29 12.14 -9.45
N ASP A 277 -22.55 11.94 -8.16
CA ASP A 277 -22.06 12.75 -7.05
C ASP A 277 -20.51 12.77 -7.09
N GLN A 278 -19.95 13.45 -8.07
CA GLN A 278 -18.55 13.79 -8.09
C GLN A 278 -18.42 14.97 -7.16
N GLU A 279 -18.29 14.66 -5.86
CA GLU A 279 -17.90 15.66 -4.89
C GLU A 279 -16.67 16.39 -5.44
N PRO A 280 -16.65 17.73 -5.41
CA PRO A 280 -15.50 18.52 -5.77
C PRO A 280 -14.39 18.28 -4.74
N LEU A 281 -13.71 17.15 -4.87
CA LEU A 281 -12.60 16.77 -4.03
C LEU A 281 -11.43 17.67 -4.40
N LEU A 282 -11.14 18.62 -3.51
CA LEU A 282 -9.88 19.38 -3.50
C LEU A 282 -8.71 18.43 -3.79
N ASN A 283 -7.82 18.86 -4.68
CA ASN A 283 -6.64 18.08 -5.01
C ASN A 283 -5.75 17.93 -3.79
N LEU A 284 -5.03 16.81 -3.66
CA LEU A 284 -4.08 16.56 -2.58
C LEU A 284 -3.08 17.71 -2.37
N SER A 285 -2.63 18.37 -3.44
CA SER A 285 -1.75 19.55 -3.35
C SER A 285 -2.43 20.77 -2.72
N GLU A 286 -3.72 20.97 -2.98
CA GLU A 286 -4.50 22.08 -2.44
C GLU A 286 -4.69 21.87 -0.93
N TRP A 287 -5.09 20.65 -0.55
CA TRP A 287 -5.13 20.23 0.84
C TRP A 287 -3.78 20.43 1.54
N ALA A 288 -2.67 19.99 0.95
CA ALA A 288 -1.34 20.13 1.56
C ALA A 288 -1.00 21.61 1.83
N THR A 289 -1.38 22.51 0.92
CA THR A 289 -1.19 23.96 1.07
C THR A 289 -1.96 24.50 2.27
N GLN A 290 -3.20 24.04 2.50
CA GLN A 290 -4.00 24.45 3.67
C GLN A 290 -3.37 24.07 5.01
N PHE A 291 -2.48 23.06 5.04
CA PHE A 291 -1.77 22.64 6.23
C PHE A 291 -0.31 23.15 6.30
N SER A 292 0.07 24.10 5.43
CA SER A 292 1.46 24.60 5.32
C SER A 292 2.49 23.52 4.96
N ILE A 293 2.06 22.46 4.28
CA ILE A 293 2.92 21.38 3.80
C ILE A 293 3.33 21.69 2.35
N GLN A 294 4.63 21.70 2.08
CA GLN A 294 5.13 21.90 0.72
C GLN A 294 4.86 20.64 -0.12
N ALA A 295 3.94 20.73 -1.06
CA ALA A 295 3.70 19.67 -2.03
C ALA A 295 4.55 19.86 -3.29
N GLN A 296 5.23 18.81 -3.73
CA GLN A 296 5.97 18.78 -4.98
C GLN A 296 5.29 17.81 -5.96
N GLN A 297 4.69 18.35 -7.02
CA GLN A 297 4.26 17.54 -8.15
C GLN A 297 5.47 17.14 -9.01
N LEU A 298 5.42 15.93 -9.57
CA LEU A 298 6.44 15.47 -10.52
C LEU A 298 6.41 16.30 -11.82
N SER A 299 7.58 16.63 -12.36
CA SER A 299 7.66 17.41 -13.60
C SER A 299 7.11 16.64 -14.80
N LEU A 300 6.61 17.34 -15.83
CA LEU A 300 6.13 16.70 -17.07
C LEU A 300 7.17 15.77 -17.71
N SER A 301 8.46 16.13 -17.64
CA SER A 301 9.56 15.30 -18.12
C SER A 301 9.73 14.01 -17.30
N GLN A 302 9.63 14.10 -15.98
CA GLN A 302 9.62 12.94 -15.09
C GLN A 302 8.42 12.04 -15.37
N LEU A 303 7.23 12.63 -15.54
CA LEU A 303 6.02 11.89 -15.89
C LEU A 303 6.14 11.18 -17.24
N ALA A 304 6.78 11.80 -18.23
CA ALA A 304 7.06 11.17 -19.52
C ALA A 304 8.03 9.98 -19.39
N GLU A 305 9.13 10.14 -18.62
CA GLU A 305 10.09 9.07 -18.30
C GLU A 305 9.38 7.88 -17.63
N ALA A 306 8.52 8.15 -16.64
CA ALA A 306 7.77 7.12 -15.94
C ALA A 306 6.76 6.41 -16.85
N LYS A 307 6.01 7.14 -17.68
CA LYS A 307 5.07 6.57 -18.65
C LYS A 307 5.75 5.68 -19.68
N GLN A 308 6.92 6.08 -20.18
CA GLN A 308 7.70 5.27 -21.12
C GLN A 308 8.14 3.95 -20.47
N TRP A 309 8.58 4.00 -19.20
CA TRP A 309 8.95 2.81 -18.45
C TRP A 309 7.77 1.86 -18.25
N ILE A 310 6.60 2.37 -17.84
CA ILE A 310 5.38 1.54 -17.66
C ILE A 310 5.02 0.82 -18.95
N ARG A 311 5.10 1.49 -20.11
CA ARG A 311 4.83 0.87 -21.42
C ARG A 311 5.84 -0.23 -21.73
N ALA A 312 7.13 0.02 -21.48
CA ALA A 312 8.18 -0.97 -21.71
C ALA A 312 8.00 -2.21 -20.80
N GLU A 313 7.62 -2.01 -19.54
CA GLU A 313 7.39 -3.11 -18.59
C GLU A 313 6.15 -3.94 -18.99
N HIS A 314 5.07 -3.29 -19.39
CA HIS A 314 3.89 -3.97 -19.91
C HIS A 314 4.18 -4.76 -21.19
N GLN A 315 5.02 -4.24 -22.08
CA GLN A 315 5.49 -4.99 -23.27
C GLN A 315 6.32 -6.21 -22.87
N ARG A 316 7.17 -6.11 -21.85
CA ARG A 316 7.96 -7.24 -21.34
C ARG A 316 7.09 -8.36 -20.76
N GLN A 317 6.01 -8.01 -20.07
CA GLN A 317 5.10 -8.99 -19.48
C GLN A 317 4.25 -9.73 -20.52
N ASN A 318 3.98 -9.09 -21.67
CA ASN A 318 3.19 -9.69 -22.76
C ASN A 318 4.01 -10.44 -23.79
N LEU A 319 5.35 -10.38 -23.74
CA LEU A 319 6.18 -11.22 -24.61
C LEU A 319 5.99 -12.68 -24.18
N PRO A 320 5.62 -13.59 -25.10
CA PRO A 320 5.56 -15.01 -24.78
C PRO A 320 6.93 -15.43 -24.23
N PRO A 321 6.99 -16.28 -23.20
CA PRO A 321 8.26 -16.75 -22.66
C PRO A 321 9.05 -17.30 -23.83
N SER A 322 10.13 -16.60 -24.21
CA SER A 322 10.92 -16.96 -25.37
C SER A 322 11.31 -18.41 -25.16
N SER A 323 10.77 -19.31 -25.99
CA SER A 323 11.04 -20.73 -25.92
C SER A 323 12.55 -20.89 -25.75
N PRO A 324 13.02 -21.62 -24.72
CA PRO A 324 14.45 -21.74 -24.45
C PRO A 324 15.08 -22.19 -25.75
N SER A 325 15.85 -21.30 -26.38
CA SER A 325 16.59 -21.64 -27.58
C SER A 325 17.52 -22.76 -27.14
N HIS A 326 17.17 -23.99 -27.53
CA HIS A 326 18.05 -25.13 -27.38
C HIS A 326 19.29 -24.82 -28.20
N SER A 327 20.28 -24.19 -27.55
CA SER A 327 21.62 -24.12 -28.08
C SER A 327 22.06 -25.57 -28.25
N PRO A 328 22.37 -26.05 -29.46
CA PRO A 328 22.86 -27.40 -29.64
C PRO A 328 24.13 -27.55 -28.81
N PHE A 329 24.12 -28.55 -27.92
CA PHE A 329 25.22 -28.88 -27.04
C PHE A 329 26.51 -29.04 -27.84
N SER A 330 27.44 -28.11 -27.65
CA SER A 330 28.86 -28.35 -27.90
C SER A 330 29.35 -29.33 -26.81
N ASN A 331 29.59 -30.56 -27.22
CA ASN A 331 30.24 -31.59 -26.42
C ASN A 331 31.65 -31.10 -26.02
N SER A 332 31.84 -30.79 -24.73
CA SER A 332 33.17 -30.74 -24.12
C SER A 332 33.25 -31.76 -22.98
N PRO A 333 34.26 -32.64 -22.97
CA PRO A 333 34.33 -33.75 -22.05
C PRO A 333 34.67 -33.27 -20.63
N ARG A 334 33.92 -33.84 -19.69
CA ARG A 334 33.94 -33.58 -18.25
C ARG A 334 34.96 -34.52 -17.59
N TYR A 335 36.04 -33.98 -17.04
CA TYR A 335 36.84 -34.69 -16.04
C TYR A 335 36.07 -34.72 -14.71
N GLN A 336 35.81 -35.92 -14.20
CA GLN A 336 35.23 -36.15 -12.88
C GLN A 336 36.35 -36.09 -11.83
N THR A 337 36.15 -35.29 -10.78
CA THR A 337 36.93 -35.45 -9.55
C THR A 337 35.94 -35.42 -8.38
N THR A 338 35.77 -36.59 -7.80
CA THR A 338 35.02 -36.83 -6.57
C THR A 338 35.83 -36.32 -5.38
N ARG A 339 35.20 -35.52 -4.50
CA ARG A 339 35.73 -35.33 -3.14
C ARG A 339 34.59 -35.16 -2.15
N ASN A 340 34.43 -36.20 -1.34
CA ASN A 340 33.61 -36.26 -0.14
C ASN A 340 34.12 -35.24 0.90
N SER A 341 33.21 -34.56 1.61
CA SER A 341 33.54 -33.99 2.93
C SER A 341 32.28 -33.77 3.78
N PRO A 342 32.40 -33.89 5.13
CA PRO A 342 31.30 -34.28 6.00
C PRO A 342 30.57 -33.10 6.68
N HIS A 343 29.38 -33.44 7.17
CA HIS A 343 28.45 -32.61 7.94
C HIS A 343 29.07 -31.88 9.14
N LYS A 344 28.76 -30.59 9.28
CA LYS A 344 28.79 -29.85 10.55
C LYS A 344 27.39 -29.34 10.90
N LYS A 345 26.88 -29.79 12.05
CA LYS A 345 25.69 -29.28 12.73
C LYS A 345 26.05 -27.97 13.44
N THR A 346 25.27 -26.91 13.25
CA THR A 346 25.25 -25.68 14.08
C THR A 346 23.78 -25.33 14.29
N SER A 347 23.26 -25.61 15.49
CA SER A 347 23.04 -24.70 16.62
C SER A 347 21.95 -23.66 16.34
N ASN A 348 20.84 -23.90 17.03
CA ASN A 348 19.58 -23.15 17.07
C ASN A 348 19.83 -21.74 17.62
N VAL A 349 19.44 -20.70 16.87
CA VAL A 349 19.37 -19.32 17.37
C VAL A 349 17.92 -18.90 17.27
N GLU A 350 17.30 -18.67 18.42
CA GLU A 350 15.98 -18.08 18.60
C GLU A 350 15.85 -16.79 17.78
N LYS A 351 14.83 -16.77 16.93
CA LYS A 351 14.39 -15.56 16.24
C LYS A 351 13.26 -14.95 17.06
N GLN A 352 13.50 -13.75 17.61
CA GLN A 352 12.44 -12.91 18.15
C GLN A 352 11.44 -12.58 17.03
N LEU A 353 10.19 -12.99 17.23
CA LEU A 353 9.04 -12.55 16.46
C LEU A 353 8.70 -11.12 16.87
N TYR A 354 8.68 -10.20 15.91
CA TYR A 354 7.88 -8.98 16.03
C TYR A 354 6.67 -9.14 15.10
N VAL A 355 5.50 -9.18 15.74
CA VAL A 355 4.19 -9.09 15.11
C VAL A 355 3.97 -7.60 14.82
N TRP A 356 3.65 -7.28 13.57
CA TRP A 356 3.26 -5.92 13.15
C TRP A 356 1.78 -5.70 13.44
#